data_AF-A0A0Q6Z782-F1
#
_entry.id   AF-A0A0Q6Z782-F1
#
_cell.length_a   1.000
_cell.length_b   1.000
_cell.length_c   1.000
_cell.angle_alpha   90.00
_cell.angle_beta   90.00
_cell.angle_gamma   90.00
#
_symmetry.space_group_name_H-M   'P 1'
#
loop_
_entity.id
_entity.type
_entity.pdbx_description
1 polymer ?
#
loop_
_entity_poly.entity_id
_entity_poly.type
_entity_poly.pdbx_seq_one_letter_code
_entity_poly.pdbx_strand_id
1 'polypeptide(L)'
;MGAPKYVLLSYDGEAEFEGEEGYEETWALCQDAEDLFADPPPPLQDVYELLGCAPQGRLSEALTRARAEGSAPLGTLTLQILDKTGAAVGEWHLEEARLLGDRPCAHDLTLRDVTIEGTQPDHNLYDHPQRPPLSPGYRLLGAHGEPQGTCRDLACIREVPDETMEPPLRLLGCSPQGALRTALDAGEEDLGHAKVLRIDTSGRPLQSAAEGELRAWIPSARGPGLVDLTLDLWSERPPFAADKVWQLWSQGRPTEPNRWARCDNEGRQFWLRTALDNHVHGGQDRPPGTTYHLDGRHITDLPGFFCALGEAVNGPGGYFGWGLDALDDCLMGRWGATPPLSLVWHDSEVARRCLGVTSQTLHRPAAFEELLAFLAEGDRIDVHLA
;
A
#
# COMPACT_ATOMS: atom_id res chain seq x y z
N MET A 1 33.39 -10.58 11.27
CA MET A 1 32.25 -9.84 11.85
C MET A 1 31.54 -9.21 10.66
N GLY A 2 30.26 -9.53 10.44
CA GLY A 2 29.50 -8.96 9.33
C GLY A 2 29.30 -7.46 9.52
N ALA A 3 29.22 -6.69 8.43
CA ALA A 3 28.82 -5.29 8.53
C ALA A 3 27.36 -5.21 9.02
N PRO A 4 27.03 -4.28 9.93
CA PRO A 4 25.66 -4.12 10.39
C PRO A 4 24.77 -3.66 9.22
N LYS A 5 23.56 -4.23 9.17
CA LYS A 5 22.52 -3.90 8.19
C LYS A 5 21.33 -3.18 8.83
N TYR A 6 21.19 -3.31 10.15
CA TYR A 6 20.10 -2.75 10.91
C TYR A 6 20.63 -2.06 12.16
N VAL A 7 19.97 -0.98 12.55
CA VAL A 7 20.12 -0.35 13.86
C VAL A 7 18.81 -0.51 14.62
N LEU A 8 18.93 -0.86 15.90
CA LEU A 8 17.82 -0.90 16.84
C LEU A 8 17.87 0.36 17.69
N LEU A 9 16.77 1.10 17.71
CA LEU A 9 16.59 2.32 18.49
C LEU A 9 15.56 2.08 19.60
N SER A 10 15.70 2.79 20.72
CA SER A 10 14.63 2.88 21.73
C SER A 10 13.37 3.47 21.12
N TYR A 11 12.22 2.95 21.50
CA TYR A 11 10.92 3.48 21.07
C TYR A 11 10.14 4.00 22.29
N ASP A 12 9.60 5.21 22.17
CA ASP A 12 8.68 5.81 23.13
C ASP A 12 7.44 6.29 22.35
N GLY A 13 6.32 5.62 22.59
CA GLY A 13 5.08 5.89 21.86
C GLY A 13 4.45 7.24 22.22
N GLU A 14 4.69 7.77 23.41
CA GLU A 14 4.21 9.11 23.80
C GLU A 14 5.05 10.17 23.08
N ALA A 15 6.36 10.02 23.06
CA ALA A 15 7.27 10.91 22.33
C ALA A 15 7.00 10.91 20.81
N GLU A 16 6.75 9.75 20.19
CA GLU A 16 6.34 9.66 18.79
C GLU A 16 4.99 10.36 18.54
N PHE A 17 4.00 10.13 19.40
CA PHE A 17 2.69 10.75 19.26
C PHE A 17 2.74 12.28 19.40
N GLU A 18 3.60 12.79 20.28
CA GLU A 18 3.82 14.22 20.48
C GLU A 18 4.77 14.84 19.44
N GLY A 19 5.39 14.01 18.59
CA GLY A 19 6.34 14.45 17.56
C GLY A 19 7.65 14.98 18.13
N GLU A 20 8.08 14.47 19.28
CA GLU A 20 9.38 14.82 19.85
C GLU A 20 10.52 14.24 19.00
N GLU A 21 11.54 15.04 18.74
CA GLU A 21 12.72 14.61 17.99
C GLU A 21 13.89 14.30 18.92
N GLY A 22 14.68 13.27 18.58
CA GLY A 22 15.97 12.98 19.25
C GLY A 22 15.85 12.30 20.62
N TYR A 23 14.67 11.77 20.97
CA TYR A 23 14.47 10.92 22.13
C TYR A 23 15.08 9.52 21.93
N GLU A 24 15.24 9.10 20.67
CA GLU A 24 15.73 7.77 20.29
C GLU A 24 17.21 7.56 20.68
N GLU A 25 17.49 6.54 21.50
CA GLU A 25 18.83 6.04 21.80
C GLU A 25 19.16 4.83 20.93
N THR A 26 20.38 4.76 20.39
CA THR A 26 20.86 3.54 19.72
C THR A 26 21.11 2.41 20.70
N TRP A 27 20.29 1.37 20.63
CA TRP A 27 20.37 0.18 21.48
C TRP A 27 21.27 -0.92 20.90
N ALA A 28 21.25 -1.15 19.59
CA ALA A 28 22.10 -2.18 18.98
C ALA A 28 22.37 -1.95 17.49
N LEU A 29 23.50 -2.50 17.02
CA LEU A 29 23.78 -2.68 15.60
C LEU A 29 23.74 -4.17 15.26
N CYS A 30 22.87 -4.55 14.31
CA CYS A 30 22.59 -5.95 13.97
C CYS A 30 23.03 -6.30 12.55
N GLN A 31 23.57 -7.51 12.38
CA GLN A 31 24.18 -7.95 11.12
C GLN A 31 23.16 -8.48 10.11
N ASP A 32 22.03 -8.98 10.58
CA ASP A 32 20.99 -9.57 9.76
C ASP A 32 19.64 -9.60 10.48
N ALA A 33 18.61 -10.00 9.75
CA ALA A 33 17.29 -10.31 10.27
C ALA A 33 16.75 -11.61 9.64
N GLU A 34 16.07 -12.42 10.44
CA GLU A 34 15.22 -13.54 10.03
C GLU A 34 13.77 -13.13 10.27
N ASP A 35 12.86 -13.57 9.39
CA ASP A 35 11.43 -13.26 9.50
C ASP A 35 11.19 -11.75 9.59
N LEU A 36 11.78 -10.95 8.68
CA LEU A 36 11.54 -9.50 8.58
C LEU A 36 10.49 -9.17 7.52
N PHE A 37 10.54 -9.86 6.39
CA PHE A 37 9.69 -9.57 5.24
C PHE A 37 8.44 -10.44 5.25
N ALA A 38 7.31 -9.84 4.91
CA ALA A 38 6.08 -10.54 4.54
C ALA A 38 5.30 -9.65 3.58
N ASP A 39 4.77 -10.25 2.52
CA ASP A 39 3.79 -9.54 1.68
C ASP A 39 2.50 -9.36 2.50
N PRO A 40 1.80 -8.23 2.37
CA PRO A 40 0.53 -8.04 3.05
C PRO A 40 -0.41 -9.20 2.68
N PRO A 41 -1.23 -9.70 3.62
CA PRO A 41 -2.21 -10.71 3.29
C PRO A 41 -3.07 -10.19 2.13
N PRO A 42 -3.47 -11.07 1.19
CA PRO A 42 -4.37 -10.64 0.14
C PRO A 42 -5.63 -10.04 0.80
N PRO A 43 -6.22 -8.98 0.20
CA PRO A 43 -7.42 -8.38 0.76
C PRO A 43 -8.46 -9.47 1.01
N LEU A 44 -9.03 -9.48 2.21
CA LEU A 44 -10.00 -10.48 2.61
C LEU A 44 -11.20 -10.42 1.65
N GLN A 45 -11.35 -11.48 0.85
CA GLN A 45 -12.56 -11.71 0.09
C GLN A 45 -13.59 -12.31 1.02
N ASP A 46 -14.38 -11.45 1.66
CA ASP A 46 -15.50 -11.86 2.48
C ASP A 46 -16.63 -12.38 1.59
N VAL A 47 -17.34 -13.39 2.07
CA VAL A 47 -18.56 -13.91 1.43
C VAL A 47 -19.78 -13.26 2.09
N TYR A 48 -20.73 -12.82 1.28
CA TYR A 48 -21.96 -12.20 1.72
C TYR A 48 -23.19 -12.88 1.11
N GLU A 49 -24.27 -12.88 1.86
CA GLU A 49 -25.62 -13.17 1.37
C GLU A 49 -26.41 -11.87 1.28
N LEU A 50 -26.70 -11.44 0.05
CA LEU A 50 -27.68 -10.40 -0.24
C LEU A 50 -29.08 -11.02 -0.19
N LEU A 51 -29.91 -10.58 0.75
CA LEU A 51 -31.19 -11.23 1.06
C LEU A 51 -32.38 -10.52 0.41
N GLY A 52 -33.30 -11.31 -0.15
CA GLY A 52 -34.55 -10.79 -0.72
C GLY A 52 -34.32 -9.79 -1.85
N CYS A 53 -33.49 -10.15 -2.81
CA CYS A 53 -33.12 -9.29 -3.93
C CYS A 53 -34.08 -9.38 -5.11
N ALA A 54 -34.22 -8.26 -5.82
CA ALA A 54 -34.82 -8.17 -7.14
C ALA A 54 -33.73 -7.78 -8.16
N PRO A 55 -32.98 -8.76 -8.73
CA PRO A 55 -31.87 -8.50 -9.62
C PRO A 55 -32.29 -7.81 -10.92
N GLN A 56 -31.50 -6.85 -11.37
CA GLN A 56 -31.70 -6.11 -12.61
C GLN A 56 -30.36 -5.89 -13.33
N GLY A 57 -30.41 -5.59 -14.63
CA GLY A 57 -29.23 -5.29 -15.43
C GLY A 57 -28.13 -6.36 -15.31
N ARG A 58 -26.89 -5.90 -15.09
CA ARG A 58 -25.70 -6.75 -15.01
C ARG A 58 -25.78 -7.82 -13.92
N LEU A 59 -26.40 -7.55 -12.78
CA LEU A 59 -26.57 -8.55 -11.72
C LEU A 59 -27.40 -9.75 -12.20
N SER A 60 -28.46 -9.51 -12.97
CA SER A 60 -29.30 -10.58 -13.53
C SER A 60 -28.55 -11.42 -14.57
N GLU A 61 -27.76 -10.77 -15.43
CA GLU A 61 -26.92 -11.42 -16.43
C GLU A 61 -25.82 -12.28 -15.78
N ALA A 62 -25.14 -11.72 -14.78
CA ALA A 62 -24.08 -12.41 -14.05
C ALA A 62 -24.64 -13.59 -13.23
N LEU A 63 -25.84 -13.47 -12.63
CA LEU A 63 -26.49 -14.62 -11.97
C LEU A 63 -26.79 -15.75 -12.95
N THR A 64 -27.24 -15.42 -14.16
CA THR A 64 -27.51 -16.43 -15.20
C THR A 64 -26.23 -17.18 -15.57
N ARG A 65 -25.10 -16.45 -15.71
CA ARG A 65 -23.79 -17.04 -15.95
C ARG A 65 -23.30 -17.89 -14.78
N ALA A 66 -23.41 -17.38 -13.55
CA ALA A 66 -22.97 -18.08 -12.35
C ALA A 66 -23.67 -19.44 -12.18
N ARG A 67 -24.97 -19.54 -12.49
CA ARG A 67 -25.67 -20.83 -12.48
C ARG A 67 -25.16 -21.84 -13.52
N ALA A 68 -24.67 -21.36 -14.66
CA ALA A 68 -24.16 -22.21 -15.73
C ALA A 68 -22.70 -22.63 -15.51
N GLU A 69 -21.88 -21.72 -14.98
CA GLU A 69 -20.42 -21.85 -14.91
C GLU A 69 -19.91 -22.03 -13.47
N GLY A 70 -20.80 -22.03 -12.48
CA GLY A 70 -20.50 -22.13 -11.05
C GLY A 70 -20.17 -20.78 -10.40
N SER A 71 -19.86 -19.75 -11.19
CA SER A 71 -19.56 -18.39 -10.69
C SER A 71 -19.50 -17.37 -11.82
N ALA A 72 -19.65 -16.08 -11.53
CA ALA A 72 -19.52 -15.03 -12.54
C ALA A 72 -18.99 -13.70 -11.99
N PRO A 73 -18.09 -13.01 -12.71
CA PRO A 73 -17.62 -11.69 -12.30
C PRO A 73 -18.74 -10.66 -12.40
N LEU A 74 -18.84 -9.81 -11.39
CA LEU A 74 -19.74 -8.66 -11.34
C LEU A 74 -18.97 -7.32 -11.42
N GLY A 75 -17.75 -7.28 -10.85
CA GLY A 75 -16.97 -6.06 -10.72
C GLY A 75 -17.37 -5.31 -9.45
N THR A 76 -17.44 -3.99 -9.47
CA THR A 76 -17.84 -3.23 -8.28
C THR A 76 -19.34 -3.22 -8.08
N LEU A 77 -19.74 -3.37 -6.82
CA LEU A 77 -21.11 -3.28 -6.36
C LEU A 77 -21.20 -2.26 -5.22
N THR A 78 -22.01 -1.24 -5.40
CA THR A 78 -22.33 -0.26 -4.37
C THR A 78 -23.70 -0.57 -3.78
N LEU A 79 -23.76 -0.75 -2.47
CA LEU A 79 -24.98 -0.85 -1.67
C LEU A 79 -25.30 0.54 -1.13
N GLN A 80 -26.24 1.22 -1.77
CA GLN A 80 -26.77 2.47 -1.25
C GLN A 80 -27.81 2.17 -0.15
N ILE A 81 -27.50 2.56 1.08
CA ILE A 81 -28.27 2.32 2.29
C ILE A 81 -29.47 3.26 2.31
N LEU A 82 -30.68 2.71 2.44
CA LEU A 82 -31.91 3.48 2.44
C LEU A 82 -32.47 3.66 3.85
N ASP A 83 -33.07 4.81 4.15
CA ASP A 83 -33.86 5.02 5.35
C ASP A 83 -35.30 4.50 5.22
N LYS A 84 -36.12 4.67 6.27
CA LYS A 84 -37.54 4.28 6.27
C LYS A 84 -38.40 4.94 5.19
N THR A 85 -37.95 6.05 4.60
CA THR A 85 -38.63 6.78 3.52
C THR A 85 -38.15 6.37 2.14
N GLY A 86 -37.07 5.58 2.06
CA GLY A 86 -36.42 5.18 0.81
C GLY A 86 -35.36 6.18 0.32
N ALA A 87 -34.99 7.17 1.13
CA ALA A 87 -33.91 8.11 0.84
C ALA A 87 -32.55 7.50 1.17
N ALA A 88 -31.53 7.83 0.38
CA ALA A 88 -30.17 7.37 0.60
C ALA A 88 -29.55 8.08 1.82
N VAL A 89 -28.96 7.31 2.72
CA VAL A 89 -28.31 7.83 3.95
C VAL A 89 -26.85 7.40 4.09
N GLY A 90 -26.36 6.57 3.18
CA GLY A 90 -24.98 6.11 3.15
C GLY A 90 -24.75 5.14 2.01
N GLU A 91 -23.49 4.81 1.77
CA GLU A 91 -23.06 3.86 0.75
C GLU A 91 -22.04 2.90 1.36
N TRP A 92 -22.00 1.69 0.84
CA TRP A 92 -21.02 0.67 1.18
C TRP A 92 -20.64 -0.09 -0.08
N HIS A 93 -19.36 -0.36 -0.26
CA HIS A 93 -18.81 -0.80 -1.53
C HIS A 93 -18.19 -2.19 -1.42
N LEU A 94 -18.35 -2.98 -2.48
CA LEU A 94 -17.59 -4.19 -2.76
C LEU A 94 -16.86 -4.02 -4.07
N GLU A 95 -15.58 -4.38 -4.07
CA GLU A 95 -14.73 -4.44 -5.24
C GLU A 95 -14.47 -5.87 -5.65
N GLU A 96 -14.13 -6.06 -6.93
CA GLU A 96 -13.86 -7.37 -7.52
C GLU A 96 -14.97 -8.40 -7.25
N ALA A 97 -16.21 -7.92 -7.09
CA ALA A 97 -17.30 -8.73 -6.62
C ALA A 97 -17.65 -9.83 -7.63
N ARG A 98 -17.93 -11.02 -7.12
CA ARG A 98 -18.15 -12.22 -7.92
C ARG A 98 -19.31 -13.00 -7.34
N LEU A 99 -20.24 -13.36 -8.21
CA LEU A 99 -21.43 -14.11 -7.83
C LEU A 99 -21.08 -15.58 -7.76
N LEU A 100 -21.38 -16.18 -6.61
CA LEU A 100 -21.21 -17.61 -6.37
C LEU A 100 -22.50 -18.40 -6.68
N GLY A 101 -23.65 -17.73 -6.58
CA GLY A 101 -24.93 -18.32 -6.93
C GLY A 101 -26.10 -17.59 -6.29
N ASP A 102 -27.30 -18.17 -6.45
CA ASP A 102 -28.49 -17.66 -5.81
C ASP A 102 -29.57 -18.74 -5.59
N ARG A 103 -30.45 -18.49 -4.63
CA ARG A 103 -31.61 -19.33 -4.31
C ARG A 103 -32.89 -18.49 -4.22
N PRO A 104 -34.08 -19.08 -4.43
CA PRO A 104 -35.33 -18.37 -4.14
C PRO A 104 -35.36 -17.88 -2.68
N CYS A 105 -35.77 -16.64 -2.45
CA CYS A 105 -35.90 -16.10 -1.10
C CYS A 105 -37.02 -16.82 -0.35
N ALA A 106 -36.74 -17.33 0.85
CA ALA A 106 -37.69 -18.16 1.61
C ALA A 106 -39.00 -17.43 1.96
N HIS A 107 -38.95 -16.11 2.12
CA HIS A 107 -40.09 -15.28 2.53
C HIS A 107 -40.87 -14.70 1.34
N ASP A 108 -40.30 -14.73 0.14
CA ASP A 108 -40.89 -14.17 -1.08
C ASP A 108 -40.26 -14.83 -2.31
N LEU A 109 -40.95 -15.81 -2.89
CA LEU A 109 -40.42 -16.60 -4.01
C LEU A 109 -40.22 -15.79 -5.30
N THR A 110 -40.69 -14.54 -5.36
CA THR A 110 -40.40 -13.63 -6.47
C THR A 110 -39.01 -12.99 -6.35
N LEU A 111 -38.38 -13.09 -5.18
CA LEU A 111 -37.07 -12.54 -4.87
C LEU A 111 -36.02 -13.64 -4.75
N ARG A 112 -34.75 -13.24 -4.73
CA ARG A 112 -33.59 -14.13 -4.70
C ARG A 112 -32.68 -13.78 -3.53
N ASP A 113 -32.20 -14.78 -2.82
CA ASP A 113 -31.06 -14.62 -1.93
C ASP A 113 -29.81 -14.93 -2.76
N VAL A 114 -28.89 -13.97 -2.85
CA VAL A 114 -27.73 -14.00 -3.74
C VAL A 114 -26.46 -14.11 -2.91
N THR A 115 -25.61 -15.09 -3.21
CA THR A 115 -24.31 -15.26 -2.58
C THR A 115 -23.24 -14.59 -3.45
N ILE A 116 -22.49 -13.69 -2.84
CA ILE A 116 -21.45 -12.88 -3.49
C ILE A 116 -20.18 -12.90 -2.65
N GLU A 117 -19.03 -13.04 -3.30
CA GLU A 117 -17.72 -12.78 -2.69
C GLU A 117 -17.20 -11.44 -3.20
N GLY A 118 -16.45 -10.70 -2.38
CA GLY A 118 -15.85 -9.44 -2.81
C GLY A 118 -14.94 -8.82 -1.77
N THR A 119 -14.06 -7.94 -2.24
CA THR A 119 -13.12 -7.20 -1.42
C THR A 119 -13.78 -5.93 -0.88
N GLN A 120 -13.63 -5.67 0.42
CA GLN A 120 -14.01 -4.39 1.00
C GLN A 120 -12.88 -3.37 0.81
N PRO A 121 -13.14 -2.18 0.26
CA PRO A 121 -12.14 -1.13 0.24
C PRO A 121 -12.07 -0.40 1.59
N ASP A 122 -10.88 0.13 1.93
CA ASP A 122 -10.58 0.77 3.23
C ASP A 122 -11.46 1.99 3.54
N HIS A 123 -12.07 2.61 2.53
CA HIS A 123 -12.94 3.77 2.71
C HIS A 123 -14.36 3.43 3.19
N ASN A 124 -14.70 2.13 3.33
CA ASN A 124 -15.95 1.72 3.96
C ASN A 124 -15.92 2.10 5.46
N LEU A 125 -16.95 2.84 5.91
CA LEU A 125 -17.03 3.30 7.30
C LEU A 125 -17.33 2.19 8.32
N TYR A 126 -17.76 1.02 7.86
CA TYR A 126 -18.16 -0.12 8.69
C TYR A 126 -17.84 -1.44 7.97
N ASP A 127 -17.52 -2.48 8.74
CA ASP A 127 -17.26 -3.85 8.27
C ASP A 127 -18.36 -4.46 7.38
N HIS A 128 -19.62 -4.09 7.61
CA HIS A 128 -20.73 -4.37 6.71
C HIS A 128 -21.94 -3.52 7.12
N PRO A 129 -22.80 -3.11 6.17
CA PRO A 129 -23.90 -2.23 6.45
C PRO A 129 -25.05 -3.00 7.10
N GLN A 130 -25.50 -2.53 8.26
CA GLN A 130 -26.72 -3.02 8.91
C GLN A 130 -27.94 -2.32 8.32
N ARG A 131 -29.02 -3.08 8.07
CA ARG A 131 -30.27 -2.51 7.55
C ARG A 131 -30.89 -1.56 8.58
N PRO A 132 -31.12 -0.28 8.23
CA PRO A 132 -31.75 0.64 9.17
C PRO A 132 -33.18 0.19 9.55
N PRO A 133 -33.65 0.46 10.78
CA PRO A 133 -35.00 0.07 11.20
C PRO A 133 -36.08 0.58 10.25
N LEU A 134 -36.99 -0.31 9.84
CA LEU A 134 -38.10 -0.04 8.91
C LEU A 134 -37.66 0.38 7.49
N SER A 135 -36.36 0.29 7.16
CA SER A 135 -35.84 0.56 5.82
C SER A 135 -36.35 -0.45 4.80
N PRO A 136 -36.55 -0.06 3.53
CA PRO A 136 -36.78 -1.00 2.43
C PRO A 136 -35.53 -1.84 2.08
N GLY A 137 -34.36 -1.52 2.64
CA GLY A 137 -33.10 -2.23 2.43
C GLY A 137 -32.08 -1.39 1.66
N TYR A 138 -31.49 -1.98 0.63
CA TYR A 138 -30.42 -1.40 -0.17
C TYR A 138 -30.82 -1.28 -1.64
N ARG A 139 -30.37 -0.20 -2.27
CA ARG A 139 -30.33 -0.07 -3.73
C ARG A 139 -28.96 -0.51 -4.21
N LEU A 140 -28.93 -1.45 -5.15
CA LEU A 140 -27.71 -1.97 -5.73
C LEU A 140 -27.34 -1.16 -6.97
N LEU A 141 -26.13 -0.63 -6.99
CA LEU A 141 -25.58 0.18 -8.08
C LEU A 141 -24.25 -0.44 -8.55
N GLY A 142 -23.96 -0.32 -9.84
CA GLY A 142 -22.65 -0.69 -10.37
C GLY A 142 -21.63 0.46 -10.34
N ALA A 143 -20.50 0.23 -10.99
CA ALA A 143 -19.33 1.10 -11.04
C ALA A 143 -19.63 2.57 -11.41
N HIS A 144 -20.63 2.80 -12.26
CA HIS A 144 -20.98 4.12 -12.78
C HIS A 144 -22.36 4.57 -12.28
N GLY A 145 -22.84 3.99 -11.18
CA GLY A 145 -24.16 4.28 -10.62
C GLY A 145 -25.32 3.64 -11.38
N GLU A 146 -25.05 2.70 -12.30
CA GLU A 146 -26.11 2.01 -13.03
C GLU A 146 -26.91 1.09 -12.10
N PRO A 147 -28.25 1.06 -12.19
CA PRO A 147 -29.07 0.24 -11.30
C PRO A 147 -28.88 -1.25 -11.58
N GLN A 148 -28.55 -2.01 -10.53
CA GLN A 148 -28.37 -3.46 -10.57
C GLN A 148 -29.44 -4.22 -9.77
N GLY A 149 -30.36 -3.50 -9.12
CA GLY A 149 -31.51 -4.06 -8.42
C GLY A 149 -31.67 -3.50 -7.02
N THR A 150 -32.42 -4.21 -6.19
CA THR A 150 -32.60 -3.91 -4.77
C THR A 150 -32.47 -5.18 -3.95
N CYS A 151 -32.08 -5.07 -2.68
CA CYS A 151 -32.08 -6.16 -1.71
C CYS A 151 -32.66 -5.67 -0.39
N ARG A 152 -33.29 -6.57 0.36
CA ARG A 152 -33.90 -6.22 1.65
C ARG A 152 -32.86 -6.15 2.75
N ASP A 153 -31.88 -7.05 2.72
CA ASP A 153 -30.89 -7.17 3.77
C ASP A 153 -29.54 -7.70 3.23
N LEU A 154 -28.50 -7.66 4.08
CA LEU A 154 -27.18 -8.19 3.82
C LEU A 154 -26.69 -8.96 5.06
N ALA A 155 -26.25 -10.20 4.86
CA ALA A 155 -25.55 -10.97 5.88
C ALA A 155 -24.10 -11.19 5.45
N CYS A 156 -23.15 -11.03 6.37
CA CYS A 156 -21.75 -11.38 6.15
C CYS A 156 -21.50 -12.80 6.68
N ILE A 157 -20.94 -13.66 5.83
CA ILE A 157 -20.52 -15.03 6.14
C ILE A 157 -19.00 -14.98 6.30
N ARG A 158 -18.53 -14.48 7.43
CA ARG A 158 -17.11 -14.54 7.80
C ARG A 158 -16.79 -15.94 8.31
N GLU A 159 -15.93 -16.67 7.60
CA GLU A 159 -15.04 -17.61 8.26
C GLU A 159 -13.95 -16.75 8.89
N VAL A 160 -13.93 -16.65 10.23
CA VAL A 160 -12.81 -15.99 10.92
C VAL A 160 -11.55 -16.75 10.49
N PRO A 161 -10.61 -16.13 9.76
CA PRO A 161 -9.36 -16.80 9.44
C PRO A 161 -8.75 -17.25 10.77
N ASP A 162 -8.28 -18.50 10.83
CA ASP A 162 -7.46 -18.94 11.96
C ASP A 162 -6.33 -17.91 12.09
N GLU A 163 -6.19 -17.26 13.26
CA GLU A 163 -5.14 -16.27 13.49
C GLU A 163 -3.80 -16.99 13.29
N THR A 164 -3.27 -16.96 12.07
CA THR A 164 -1.94 -17.47 11.79
C THR A 164 -1.00 -16.57 12.56
N MET A 165 -0.51 -17.05 13.71
CA MET A 165 0.47 -16.32 14.50
C MET A 165 1.69 -16.10 13.61
N GLU A 166 1.91 -14.84 13.23
CA GLU A 166 3.10 -14.48 12.49
C GLU A 166 4.34 -14.79 13.35
N PRO A 167 5.41 -15.34 12.74
CA PRO A 167 6.62 -15.63 13.49
C PRO A 167 7.26 -14.33 13.99
N PRO A 168 7.80 -14.28 15.22
CA PRO A 168 8.46 -13.07 15.71
C PRO A 168 9.69 -12.74 14.87
N LEU A 169 9.99 -11.45 14.71
CA LEU A 169 11.20 -10.97 14.05
C LEU A 169 12.43 -11.38 14.85
N ARG A 170 13.47 -11.91 14.19
CA ARG A 170 14.76 -12.21 14.83
C ARG A 170 15.87 -11.36 14.24
N LEU A 171 16.45 -10.47 15.04
CA LEU A 171 17.65 -9.73 14.66
C LEU A 171 18.89 -10.51 15.07
N LEU A 172 19.84 -10.67 14.15
CA LEU A 172 20.97 -11.58 14.31
C LEU A 172 22.30 -10.84 14.48
N GLY A 173 23.13 -11.34 15.39
CA GLY A 173 24.48 -10.84 15.61
C GLY A 173 24.52 -9.38 16.03
N CYS A 174 23.58 -8.97 16.88
CA CYS A 174 23.45 -7.64 17.42
C CYS A 174 24.56 -7.33 18.43
N SER A 175 25.13 -6.13 18.34
CA SER A 175 26.06 -5.58 19.33
C SER A 175 25.32 -4.58 20.23
N PRO A 176 24.81 -5.00 21.40
CA PRO A 176 24.03 -4.13 22.27
C PRO A 176 24.91 -3.10 22.99
N GLN A 177 24.33 -1.93 23.22
CA GLN A 177 24.95 -0.72 23.74
C GLN A 177 23.98 -0.01 24.71
N GLY A 178 24.45 1.02 25.41
CA GLY A 178 23.60 1.92 26.18
C GLY A 178 22.71 1.23 27.22
N ALA A 179 21.46 1.69 27.30
CA ALA A 179 20.43 1.12 28.18
C ALA A 179 20.21 -0.38 27.93
N LEU A 180 20.16 -0.82 26.66
CA LEU A 180 19.96 -2.23 26.33
C LEU A 180 21.10 -3.10 26.88
N ARG A 181 22.36 -2.71 26.71
CA ARG A 181 23.50 -3.45 27.30
C ARG A 181 23.34 -3.63 28.81
N THR A 182 22.96 -2.54 29.49
CA THR A 182 22.78 -2.53 30.94
C THR A 182 21.67 -3.48 31.38
N ALA A 183 20.52 -3.46 30.69
CA ALA A 183 19.39 -4.35 30.95
C ALA A 183 19.76 -5.83 30.76
N LEU A 184 20.46 -6.15 29.66
CA LEU A 184 20.92 -7.52 29.37
C LEU A 184 21.91 -8.03 30.43
N ASP A 185 22.85 -7.19 30.86
CA ASP A 185 23.86 -7.55 31.87
C ASP A 185 23.24 -7.70 33.27
N ALA A 186 22.16 -6.95 33.56
CA ALA A 186 21.37 -7.09 34.80
C ALA A 186 20.42 -8.29 34.79
N GLY A 187 20.16 -8.88 33.62
CA GLY A 187 19.23 -9.99 33.46
C GLY A 187 17.76 -9.56 33.52
N GLU A 188 17.46 -8.34 33.08
CA GLU A 188 16.09 -7.85 32.97
C GLU A 188 15.29 -8.69 31.96
N GLU A 189 14.02 -8.98 32.27
CA GLU A 189 13.11 -9.72 31.39
C GLU A 189 12.33 -8.77 30.47
N ASP A 190 11.98 -7.58 30.96
CA ASP A 190 11.34 -6.53 30.18
C ASP A 190 12.42 -5.63 29.57
N LEU A 191 12.59 -5.74 28.25
CA LEU A 191 13.59 -4.98 27.50
C LEU A 191 12.97 -3.78 26.76
N GLY A 192 11.66 -3.57 26.90
CA GLY A 192 10.93 -2.46 26.32
C GLY A 192 10.65 -2.58 24.82
N HIS A 193 10.38 -1.43 24.21
CA HIS A 193 9.93 -1.27 22.84
C HIS A 193 11.06 -0.77 21.95
N ALA A 194 11.09 -1.22 20.70
CA ALA A 194 12.16 -0.87 19.79
C ALA A 194 11.70 -0.60 18.36
N LYS A 195 12.43 0.30 17.71
CA LYS A 195 12.31 0.65 16.29
C LYS A 195 13.53 0.11 15.55
N VAL A 196 13.29 -0.65 14.50
CA VAL A 196 14.32 -1.23 13.64
C VAL A 196 14.44 -0.37 12.40
N LEU A 197 15.61 0.21 12.16
CA LEU A 197 15.90 0.93 10.92
C LEU A 197 16.85 0.12 10.04
N ARG A 198 16.58 0.10 8.74
CA ARG A 198 17.55 -0.30 7.73
C ARG A 198 18.64 0.77 7.62
N ILE A 199 19.90 0.36 7.57
CA ILE A 199 21.04 1.27 7.34
C ILE A 199 21.81 0.92 6.07
N ASP A 200 22.48 1.93 5.51
CA ASP A 200 23.45 1.75 4.44
C ASP A 200 24.81 1.26 4.98
N THR A 201 25.71 0.92 4.06
CA THR A 201 27.08 0.48 4.38
C THR A 201 27.96 1.53 5.05
N SER A 202 27.55 2.81 5.06
CA SER A 202 28.19 3.88 5.81
C SER A 202 27.62 4.06 7.22
N GLY A 203 26.55 3.34 7.55
CA GLY A 203 25.85 3.39 8.83
C GLY A 203 24.75 4.45 8.90
N ARG A 204 24.36 5.05 7.76
CA ARG A 204 23.26 6.03 7.73
C ARG A 204 21.92 5.32 7.65
N PRO A 205 20.89 5.80 8.38
CA PRO A 205 19.53 5.33 8.20
C PRO A 205 19.07 5.48 6.76
N LEU A 206 18.44 4.43 6.24
CA LEU A 206 17.79 4.41 4.95
C LEU A 206 16.27 4.48 5.10
N GLN A 207 15.70 3.64 5.96
CA GLN A 207 14.24 3.50 6.08
C GLN A 207 13.86 2.76 7.36
N SER A 208 12.67 3.02 7.89
CA SER A 208 12.08 2.17 8.95
C SER A 208 11.82 0.77 8.40
N ALA A 209 12.17 -0.25 9.17
CA ALA A 209 12.02 -1.65 8.80
C ALA A 209 10.92 -2.35 9.59
N ALA A 210 10.81 -2.11 10.90
CA ALA A 210 9.78 -2.67 11.76
C ALA A 210 9.78 -1.99 13.14
N GLU A 211 8.69 -2.11 13.88
CA GLU A 211 8.53 -1.68 15.27
C GLU A 211 7.84 -2.79 16.07
N GLY A 212 8.32 -3.01 17.29
CA GLY A 212 7.86 -4.12 18.11
C GLY A 212 8.38 -4.12 19.54
N GLU A 213 7.82 -5.04 20.33
CA GLU A 213 8.23 -5.31 21.71
C GLU A 213 9.43 -6.26 21.69
N LEU A 214 10.48 -5.95 22.46
CA LEU A 214 11.65 -6.79 22.58
C LEU A 214 11.42 -7.85 23.68
N ARG A 215 11.20 -9.10 23.27
CA ARG A 215 10.66 -10.16 24.14
C ARG A 215 11.71 -11.13 24.67
N ALA A 216 12.77 -11.33 23.90
CA ALA A 216 13.80 -12.30 24.24
C ALA A 216 15.13 -11.99 23.58
N TRP A 217 16.18 -12.59 24.14
CA TRP A 217 17.52 -12.57 23.56
C TRP A 217 18.28 -13.85 23.87
N ILE A 218 19.26 -14.18 23.02
CA ILE A 218 20.20 -15.28 23.26
C ILE A 218 21.61 -14.87 22.83
N PRO A 219 22.68 -15.48 23.38
CA PRO A 219 24.02 -15.32 22.81
C PRO A 219 24.06 -15.74 21.34
N SER A 220 24.64 -14.89 20.48
CA SER A 220 24.66 -15.14 19.03
C SER A 220 25.75 -16.14 18.65
N ALA A 221 25.44 -17.04 17.73
CA ALA A 221 26.43 -17.92 17.11
C ALA A 221 27.43 -17.15 16.21
N ARG A 222 27.17 -15.87 15.90
CA ARG A 222 27.97 -15.05 14.97
C ARG A 222 29.24 -14.47 15.60
N GLY A 223 29.41 -14.57 16.92
CA GLY A 223 30.65 -14.19 17.58
C GLY A 223 30.49 -13.83 19.06
N PRO A 224 31.60 -13.78 19.82
CA PRO A 224 31.57 -13.44 21.23
C PRO A 224 31.09 -11.99 21.45
N GLY A 225 30.27 -11.79 22.48
CA GLY A 225 29.72 -10.48 22.86
C GLY A 225 28.53 -10.00 22.02
N LEU A 226 28.14 -10.75 20.99
CA LEU A 226 26.94 -10.51 20.18
C LEU A 226 25.75 -11.30 20.73
N VAL A 227 24.55 -10.77 20.50
CA VAL A 227 23.28 -11.40 20.86
C VAL A 227 22.36 -11.48 19.64
N ASP A 228 21.47 -12.45 19.62
CA ASP A 228 20.31 -12.44 18.73
C ASP A 228 19.10 -11.97 19.54
N LEU A 229 18.31 -11.05 18.98
CA LEU A 229 17.16 -10.40 19.63
C LEU A 229 15.86 -10.86 18.96
N THR A 230 14.79 -11.03 19.73
CA THR A 230 13.48 -11.45 19.23
C THR A 230 12.42 -10.40 19.54
N LEU A 231 11.70 -9.97 18.51
CA LEU A 231 10.69 -8.93 18.60
C LEU A 231 9.31 -9.44 18.16
N ASP A 232 8.30 -9.14 18.96
CA ASP A 232 6.88 -9.28 18.57
C ASP A 232 6.46 -7.96 17.92
N LEU A 233 6.12 -7.99 16.63
CA LEU A 233 5.85 -6.78 15.85
C LEU A 233 4.40 -6.31 16.03
N TRP A 234 4.21 -4.99 16.10
CA TRP A 234 2.91 -4.35 15.88
C TRP A 234 2.86 -3.56 14.58
N SER A 235 4.01 -3.23 14.00
CA SER A 235 4.07 -2.61 12.68
C SER A 235 3.85 -3.63 11.59
N GLU A 236 3.39 -3.16 10.43
CA GLU A 236 3.45 -3.95 9.20
C GLU A 236 4.89 -4.31 8.84
N ARG A 237 5.04 -5.45 8.18
CA ARG A 237 6.32 -5.91 7.63
C ARG A 237 6.55 -5.27 6.26
N PRO A 238 7.80 -4.98 5.89
CA PRO A 238 8.13 -4.65 4.52
C PRO A 238 7.82 -5.85 3.60
N PRO A 239 7.30 -5.63 2.38
CA PRO A 239 7.05 -6.70 1.43
C PRO A 239 8.35 -7.39 1.00
N PHE A 240 8.29 -8.60 0.46
CA PHE A 240 9.50 -9.31 0.00
C PHE A 240 10.26 -8.54 -1.09
N ALA A 241 9.54 -7.74 -1.88
CA ALA A 241 10.15 -6.85 -2.89
C ALA A 241 11.10 -5.80 -2.28
N ALA A 242 10.95 -5.47 -1.00
CA ALA A 242 11.78 -4.50 -0.28
C ALA A 242 13.25 -4.93 -0.19
N ASP A 243 13.53 -6.23 -0.05
CA ASP A 243 14.92 -6.74 0.06
C ASP A 243 15.76 -6.31 -1.15
N LYS A 244 15.21 -6.47 -2.36
CA LYS A 244 15.90 -6.07 -3.59
C LYS A 244 16.12 -4.56 -3.66
N VAL A 245 15.15 -3.76 -3.24
CA VAL A 245 15.27 -2.30 -3.20
C VAL A 245 16.37 -1.90 -2.22
N TRP A 246 16.34 -2.40 -0.99
CA TRP A 246 17.37 -2.10 0.02
C TRP A 246 18.77 -2.60 -0.36
N GLN A 247 18.89 -3.66 -1.16
CA GLN A 247 20.18 -4.05 -1.75
C GLN A 247 20.68 -3.02 -2.76
N LEU A 248 19.80 -2.48 -3.61
CA LEU A 248 20.13 -1.43 -4.57
C LEU A 248 20.49 -0.09 -3.90
N TRP A 249 19.93 0.17 -2.71
CA TRP A 249 20.20 1.34 -1.86
C TRP A 249 21.28 1.11 -0.80
N SER A 250 21.96 -0.05 -0.80
CA SER A 250 22.92 -0.42 0.26
C SER A 250 24.13 0.51 0.39
N GLN A 251 24.41 1.32 -0.63
CA GLN A 251 25.48 2.33 -0.62
C GLN A 251 24.95 3.76 -0.39
N GLY A 252 23.70 3.88 0.08
CA GLY A 252 22.97 5.13 0.14
C GLY A 252 22.18 5.38 -1.14
N ARG A 253 21.81 6.65 -1.35
CA ARG A 253 21.06 7.08 -2.53
C ARG A 253 21.78 6.68 -3.83
N PRO A 254 21.10 6.00 -4.78
CA PRO A 254 21.68 5.61 -6.05
C PRO A 254 22.28 6.80 -6.81
N THR A 255 23.40 6.59 -7.51
CA THR A 255 24.07 7.61 -8.33
C THR A 255 23.85 7.42 -9.82
N GLU A 256 23.32 6.28 -10.24
CA GLU A 256 22.98 5.95 -11.63
C GLU A 256 21.45 5.95 -11.78
N PRO A 257 20.90 6.53 -12.87
CA PRO A 257 19.46 6.48 -13.12
C PRO A 257 19.00 5.06 -13.47
N ASN A 258 17.68 4.85 -13.46
CA ASN A 258 16.99 3.64 -13.90
C ASN A 258 17.32 2.37 -13.11
N ARG A 259 17.87 2.49 -11.89
CA ARG A 259 18.15 1.31 -11.05
C ARG A 259 16.86 0.62 -10.58
N TRP A 260 15.79 1.40 -10.39
CA TRP A 260 14.43 0.92 -10.13
C TRP A 260 13.86 0.02 -11.23
N ALA A 261 14.35 0.13 -12.46
CA ALA A 261 13.87 -0.70 -13.58
C ALA A 261 14.13 -2.20 -13.38
N ARG A 262 15.06 -2.55 -12.47
CA ARG A 262 15.35 -3.94 -12.09
C ARG A 262 14.29 -4.53 -11.15
N CYS A 263 13.47 -3.70 -10.51
CA CYS A 263 12.37 -4.12 -9.66
C CYS A 263 11.12 -4.41 -10.50
N ASP A 264 10.22 -5.23 -9.98
CA ASP A 264 8.86 -5.41 -10.47
C ASP A 264 7.95 -4.27 -9.98
N ASN A 265 6.64 -4.38 -10.21
CA ASN A 265 5.68 -3.34 -9.85
C ASN A 265 5.72 -2.99 -8.35
N GLU A 266 5.66 -4.00 -7.49
CA GLU A 266 5.67 -3.84 -6.04
C GLU A 266 7.01 -3.28 -5.54
N GLY A 267 8.13 -3.78 -6.07
CA GLY A 267 9.44 -3.22 -5.74
C GLY A 267 9.61 -1.77 -6.21
N ARG A 268 8.95 -1.33 -7.29
CA ARG A 268 8.94 0.08 -7.72
C ARG A 268 8.05 0.93 -6.82
N GLN A 269 6.94 0.41 -6.32
CA GLN A 269 6.14 1.11 -5.31
C GLN A 269 6.95 1.31 -4.02
N PHE A 270 7.61 0.26 -3.56
CA PHE A 270 8.49 0.35 -2.39
C PHE A 270 9.66 1.31 -2.63
N TRP A 271 10.26 1.29 -3.83
CA TRP A 271 11.30 2.25 -4.23
C TRP A 271 10.85 3.70 -4.09
N LEU A 272 9.61 4.04 -4.43
CA LEU A 272 9.07 5.39 -4.29
C LEU A 272 8.99 5.82 -2.82
N ARG A 273 8.59 4.93 -1.93
CA ARG A 273 8.61 5.18 -0.47
C ARG A 273 10.04 5.38 0.03
N THR A 274 10.98 4.51 -0.38
CA THR A 274 12.41 4.69 -0.04
C THR A 274 12.96 6.02 -0.56
N ALA A 275 12.59 6.44 -1.78
CA ALA A 275 13.00 7.72 -2.35
C ALA A 275 12.42 8.92 -1.60
N LEU A 276 11.18 8.83 -1.11
CA LEU A 276 10.55 9.83 -0.24
C LEU A 276 11.31 9.97 1.08
N ASP A 277 11.55 8.86 1.78
CA ASP A 277 12.24 8.86 3.09
C ASP A 277 13.68 9.41 3.01
N ASN A 278 14.28 9.32 1.81
CA ASN A 278 15.63 9.83 1.53
C ASN A 278 15.62 11.14 0.73
N HIS A 279 14.47 11.81 0.62
CA HIS A 279 14.37 13.11 -0.03
C HIS A 279 15.04 14.19 0.82
N VAL A 280 15.79 15.09 0.17
CA VAL A 280 16.46 16.18 0.87
C VAL A 280 15.50 17.35 1.02
N HIS A 281 14.91 17.48 2.21
CA HIS A 281 14.05 18.61 2.54
C HIS A 281 14.82 19.93 2.72
N GLY A 282 14.12 21.04 2.53
CA GLY A 282 14.67 22.39 2.73
C GLY A 282 15.57 22.90 1.61
N GLY A 283 15.74 22.12 0.54
CA GLY A 283 16.37 22.59 -0.70
C GLY A 283 15.53 23.68 -1.39
N GLN A 284 16.20 24.55 -2.16
CA GLN A 284 15.51 25.47 -3.05
C GLN A 284 15.06 24.71 -4.30
N ASP A 285 13.78 24.86 -4.65
CA ASP A 285 13.26 24.38 -5.91
C ASP A 285 13.99 25.04 -7.09
N ARG A 286 14.08 24.30 -8.20
CA ARG A 286 14.47 24.89 -9.48
C ARG A 286 13.36 25.85 -9.96
N PRO A 287 13.74 26.95 -10.63
CA PRO A 287 12.80 28.01 -10.98
C PRO A 287 11.73 27.56 -11.98
N PRO A 288 10.60 28.28 -12.05
CA PRO A 288 9.60 28.10 -13.10
C PRO A 288 10.19 28.15 -14.50
N GLY A 289 9.62 27.35 -15.42
CA GLY A 289 10.06 27.20 -16.80
C GLY A 289 11.26 26.25 -16.97
N THR A 290 11.73 25.61 -15.90
CA THR A 290 12.81 24.60 -16.01
C THR A 290 12.34 23.41 -16.85
N THR A 291 13.20 22.99 -17.78
CA THR A 291 12.99 21.79 -18.60
C THR A 291 13.59 20.55 -17.92
N TYR A 292 12.79 19.50 -17.81
CA TYR A 292 13.17 18.20 -17.28
C TYR A 292 13.09 17.14 -18.36
N HIS A 293 14.06 16.23 -18.38
CA HIS A 293 14.13 15.13 -19.35
C HIS A 293 13.78 13.83 -18.65
N LEU A 294 12.63 13.26 -19.01
CA LEU A 294 12.14 12.01 -18.47
C LEU A 294 12.48 10.87 -19.44
N ASP A 295 13.20 9.87 -18.92
CA ASP A 295 13.60 8.67 -19.64
C ASP A 295 12.51 7.60 -19.57
N GLY A 296 11.77 7.42 -20.67
CA GLY A 296 10.60 6.54 -20.72
C GLY A 296 10.89 5.07 -20.99
N ARG A 297 12.15 4.68 -21.23
CA ARG A 297 12.51 3.34 -21.74
C ARG A 297 12.08 2.19 -20.83
N HIS A 298 11.88 2.46 -19.54
CA HIS A 298 11.55 1.47 -18.52
C HIS A 298 10.16 1.66 -17.88
N ILE A 299 9.34 2.58 -18.40
CA ILE A 299 8.01 2.86 -17.86
C ILE A 299 7.01 1.83 -18.36
N THR A 300 6.97 0.68 -17.66
CA THR A 300 6.05 -0.43 -17.99
C THR A 300 4.82 -0.48 -17.10
N ASP A 301 4.77 0.35 -16.05
CA ASP A 301 3.67 0.47 -15.11
C ASP A 301 3.67 1.87 -14.47
N LEU A 302 2.62 2.18 -13.73
CA LEU A 302 2.43 3.49 -13.13
C LEU A 302 3.50 3.83 -12.06
N PRO A 303 3.92 2.91 -11.16
CA PRO A 303 5.05 3.15 -10.27
C PRO A 303 6.35 3.46 -11.03
N GLY A 304 6.60 2.78 -12.15
CA GLY A 304 7.74 3.06 -13.02
C GLY A 304 7.72 4.48 -13.61
N PHE A 305 6.53 5.01 -13.94
CA PHE A 305 6.39 6.41 -14.37
C PHE A 305 6.84 7.38 -13.27
N PHE A 306 6.34 7.20 -12.05
CA PHE A 306 6.69 8.06 -10.93
C PHE A 306 8.18 7.95 -10.55
N CYS A 307 8.78 6.76 -10.67
CA CYS A 307 10.22 6.59 -10.48
C CYS A 307 11.02 7.40 -11.50
N ALA A 308 10.65 7.31 -12.79
CA ALA A 308 11.31 8.06 -13.86
C ALA A 308 11.14 9.58 -13.69
N LEU A 309 9.94 10.04 -13.28
CA LEU A 309 9.65 11.44 -13.03
C LEU A 309 10.47 11.98 -11.86
N GLY A 310 10.52 11.24 -10.75
CA GLY A 310 11.33 11.59 -9.58
C GLY A 310 12.82 11.70 -9.93
N GLU A 311 13.34 10.80 -10.77
CA GLU A 311 14.72 10.87 -11.26
C GLU A 311 14.97 12.05 -12.21
N ALA A 312 14.01 12.37 -13.08
CA ALA A 312 14.10 13.52 -13.97
C ALA A 312 14.21 14.84 -13.18
N VAL A 313 13.39 15.00 -12.13
CA VAL A 313 13.34 16.22 -11.34
C VAL A 313 14.52 16.30 -10.37
N ASN A 314 14.72 15.26 -9.57
CA ASN A 314 15.61 15.29 -8.42
C ASN A 314 16.91 14.50 -8.59
N GLY A 315 17.14 13.89 -9.76
CA GLY A 315 18.30 13.04 -10.03
C GLY A 315 18.10 11.60 -9.55
N PRO A 316 19.07 10.68 -9.80
CA PRO A 316 18.97 9.25 -9.49
C PRO A 316 18.40 8.94 -8.09
N GLY A 317 17.47 7.98 -8.03
CA GLY A 317 16.71 7.67 -6.79
C GLY A 317 15.88 8.83 -6.23
N GLY A 318 15.56 9.85 -7.03
CA GLY A 318 14.79 11.02 -6.61
C GLY A 318 13.30 10.75 -6.47
N TYR A 319 12.65 11.50 -5.58
CA TYR A 319 11.20 11.46 -5.37
C TYR A 319 10.53 12.70 -5.98
N PHE A 320 9.41 12.52 -6.67
CA PHE A 320 8.53 13.62 -7.09
C PHE A 320 7.10 13.08 -7.28
N GLY A 321 6.54 12.57 -6.18
CA GLY A 321 5.23 11.91 -6.13
C GLY A 321 5.32 10.39 -6.34
N TRP A 322 4.34 9.67 -5.78
CA TRP A 322 4.16 8.21 -5.93
C TRP A 322 2.79 7.81 -6.49
N GLY A 323 2.00 8.81 -6.89
CA GLY A 323 0.59 8.74 -7.24
C GLY A 323 0.15 10.11 -7.75
N LEU A 324 -1.04 10.22 -8.33
CA LEU A 324 -1.54 11.49 -8.88
C LEU A 324 -1.70 12.56 -7.80
N ASP A 325 -2.28 12.22 -6.64
CA ASP A 325 -2.46 13.15 -5.52
C ASP A 325 -1.12 13.62 -4.95
N ALA A 326 -0.17 12.68 -4.75
CA ALA A 326 1.16 13.04 -4.26
C ALA A 326 1.97 13.86 -5.28
N LEU A 327 1.73 13.68 -6.58
CA LEU A 327 2.28 14.54 -7.62
C LEU A 327 1.65 15.93 -7.55
N ASP A 328 0.34 16.03 -7.32
CA ASP A 328 -0.35 17.31 -7.10
C ASP A 328 0.27 18.09 -5.95
N ASP A 329 0.52 17.42 -4.82
CA ASP A 329 1.23 17.98 -3.66
C ASP A 329 2.65 18.43 -4.01
N CYS A 330 3.39 17.62 -4.79
CA CYS A 330 4.74 17.98 -5.23
C CYS A 330 4.76 19.24 -6.12
N LEU A 331 3.72 19.44 -6.93
CA LEU A 331 3.55 20.62 -7.78
C LEU A 331 3.20 21.88 -6.99
N MET A 332 2.87 21.79 -5.70
CA MET A 332 2.74 22.95 -4.83
C MET A 332 4.10 23.54 -4.39
N GLY A 333 5.21 22.88 -4.78
CA GLY A 333 6.59 23.31 -4.52
C GLY A 333 7.18 22.74 -3.24
N ARG A 334 8.47 23.01 -3.00
CA ARG A 334 9.35 22.47 -1.94
C ARG A 334 9.82 21.03 -2.15
N TRP A 335 9.58 20.49 -3.35
CA TRP A 335 9.92 19.12 -3.72
C TRP A 335 10.93 19.05 -4.87
N GLY A 336 11.60 20.15 -5.19
CA GLY A 336 12.69 20.22 -6.18
C GLY A 336 12.34 21.01 -7.44
N ALA A 337 11.06 21.30 -7.69
CA ALA A 337 10.60 22.04 -8.87
C ALA A 337 9.45 22.98 -8.52
N THR A 338 9.52 24.21 -9.02
CA THR A 338 8.40 25.16 -8.98
C THR A 338 7.69 25.19 -10.34
N PRO A 339 6.37 24.93 -10.41
CA PRO A 339 5.60 25.10 -11.65
C PRO A 339 5.45 26.56 -12.10
N PRO A 340 5.12 26.82 -13.38
CA PRO A 340 4.99 25.84 -14.46
C PRO A 340 6.35 25.23 -14.86
N LEU A 341 6.40 23.95 -15.21
CA LEU A 341 7.62 23.29 -15.68
C LEU A 341 7.42 22.65 -17.06
N SER A 342 8.51 22.42 -17.80
CA SER A 342 8.48 21.72 -19.10
C SER A 342 9.04 20.31 -18.93
N LEU A 343 8.31 19.31 -19.41
CA LEU A 343 8.67 17.89 -19.32
C LEU A 343 8.86 17.31 -20.72
N VAL A 344 10.09 16.99 -21.09
CA VAL A 344 10.42 16.28 -22.33
C VAL A 344 10.45 14.79 -22.04
N TRP A 345 9.44 14.06 -22.52
CA TRP A 345 9.28 12.62 -22.31
C TRP A 345 9.81 11.84 -23.51
N HIS A 346 10.99 11.23 -23.34
CA HIS A 346 11.64 10.37 -24.33
C HIS A 346 11.09 8.95 -24.27
N ASP A 347 10.93 8.27 -25.41
CA ASP A 347 10.52 6.86 -25.47
C ASP A 347 9.12 6.58 -24.84
N SER A 348 8.21 7.56 -24.89
CA SER A 348 6.86 7.47 -24.31
C SER A 348 6.00 6.32 -24.88
N GLU A 349 6.34 5.79 -26.05
CA GLU A 349 5.68 4.64 -26.67
C GLU A 349 5.78 3.33 -25.84
N VAL A 350 6.72 3.25 -24.90
CA VAL A 350 6.74 2.13 -23.94
C VAL A 350 5.57 2.24 -22.98
N ALA A 351 5.40 3.41 -22.34
CA ALA A 351 4.31 3.68 -21.43
C ALA A 351 2.95 3.58 -22.15
N ARG A 352 2.84 4.12 -23.37
CA ARG A 352 1.59 4.02 -24.16
C ARG A 352 1.16 2.57 -24.42
N ARG A 353 2.10 1.64 -24.59
CA ARG A 353 1.79 0.21 -24.79
C ARG A 353 1.50 -0.55 -23.50
N CYS A 354 2.03 -0.12 -22.38
CA CYS A 354 2.02 -0.89 -21.13
C CYS A 354 1.02 -0.35 -20.09
N LEU A 355 0.76 0.95 -20.04
CA LEU A 355 -0.15 1.55 -19.07
C LEU A 355 -1.62 1.28 -19.44
N GLY A 356 -2.45 0.99 -18.43
CA GLY A 356 -3.87 0.72 -18.60
C GLY A 356 -4.22 -0.67 -19.16
N VAL A 357 -3.26 -1.61 -19.20
CA VAL A 357 -3.45 -2.96 -19.78
C VAL A 357 -4.09 -3.96 -18.80
N THR A 358 -4.35 -3.59 -17.54
CA THR A 358 -5.03 -4.48 -16.59
C THR A 358 -6.53 -4.57 -16.89
N SER A 359 -7.03 -5.80 -17.05
CA SER A 359 -8.41 -6.09 -17.42
C SER A 359 -9.35 -6.02 -16.21
N GLN A 360 -10.32 -5.11 -16.25
CA GLN A 360 -11.59 -5.14 -15.51
C GLN A 360 -11.54 -5.05 -13.97
N THR A 361 -10.70 -4.17 -13.41
CA THR A 361 -10.88 -3.67 -12.04
C THR A 361 -11.18 -2.16 -12.08
N LEU A 362 -11.96 -1.63 -11.12
CA LEU A 362 -12.31 -0.21 -11.08
C LEU A 362 -11.12 0.67 -10.70
N HIS A 363 -10.18 0.13 -9.91
CA HIS A 363 -8.84 0.68 -9.71
C HIS A 363 -7.88 0.21 -10.80
N ARG A 364 -8.26 0.33 -12.07
CA ARG A 364 -7.28 0.17 -13.14
C ARG A 364 -6.25 1.30 -12.98
N PRO A 365 -4.94 1.01 -13.02
CA PRO A 365 -3.94 2.06 -13.08
C PRO A 365 -4.24 3.00 -14.25
N ALA A 366 -4.02 4.30 -14.06
CA ALA A 366 -4.28 5.32 -15.08
C ALA A 366 -3.67 4.89 -16.43
N ALA A 367 -4.49 4.94 -17.47
CA ALA A 367 -4.01 4.72 -18.83
C ALA A 367 -3.09 5.87 -19.25
N PHE A 368 -2.26 5.63 -20.26
CA PHE A 368 -1.31 6.64 -20.74
C PHE A 368 -1.99 7.97 -21.12
N GLU A 369 -3.15 7.91 -21.78
CA GLU A 369 -3.88 9.13 -22.18
C GLU A 369 -4.52 9.86 -20.98
N GLU A 370 -4.94 9.14 -19.94
CA GLU A 370 -5.46 9.74 -18.70
C GLU A 370 -4.33 10.42 -17.93
N LEU A 371 -3.15 9.79 -17.89
CA LEU A 371 -1.96 10.37 -17.30
C LEU A 371 -1.51 11.63 -18.04
N LEU A 372 -1.51 11.63 -19.38
CA LEU A 372 -1.20 12.83 -20.16
C LEU A 372 -2.19 13.95 -19.93
N ALA A 373 -3.49 13.63 -19.87
CA ALA A 373 -4.53 14.62 -19.58
C ALA A 373 -4.34 15.25 -18.20
N PHE A 374 -4.02 14.45 -17.18
CA PHE A 374 -3.71 14.93 -15.84
C PHE A 374 -2.48 15.85 -15.84
N LEU A 375 -1.38 15.46 -16.50
CA LEU A 375 -0.18 16.29 -16.55
C LEU A 375 -0.44 17.64 -17.24
N ALA A 376 -1.27 17.66 -18.28
CA ALA A 376 -1.63 18.88 -19.00
C ALA A 376 -2.66 19.75 -18.25
N GLU A 377 -3.21 19.29 -17.13
CA GLU A 377 -4.25 20.01 -16.39
C GLU A 377 -3.68 21.24 -15.65
N GLY A 378 -4.38 22.36 -15.79
CA GLY A 378 -4.09 23.58 -15.01
C GLY A 378 -2.80 24.31 -15.40
N ASP A 379 -2.25 24.05 -16.59
CA ASP A 379 -1.05 24.69 -17.15
C ASP A 379 0.21 24.61 -16.24
N ARG A 380 0.27 23.61 -15.34
CA ARG A 380 1.40 23.42 -14.40
C ARG A 380 2.56 22.63 -15.00
N ILE A 381 2.28 21.75 -15.97
CA ILE A 381 3.30 20.99 -16.70
C ILE A 381 3.02 21.09 -18.20
N ASP A 382 4.00 21.58 -18.96
CA ASP A 382 4.00 21.54 -20.41
C ASP A 382 4.74 20.27 -20.88
N VAL A 383 4.01 19.30 -21.45
CA VAL A 383 4.56 17.99 -21.83
C VAL A 383 4.90 17.96 -23.32
N HIS A 384 6.13 17.56 -23.64
CA HIS A 384 6.61 17.33 -24.99
C HIS A 384 7.05 15.87 -25.16
N LEU A 385 6.40 15.13 -26.05
CA LEU A 385 6.79 13.76 -26.39
C LEU A 385 7.90 13.79 -27.44
N ALA A 386 9.04 13.14 -27.16
CA ALA A 386 10.26 13.17 -27.98
C ALA A 386 10.69 11.79 -28.48
#